data_AF-A0A7V4X9Q3-F1
#
_entry.id   AF-A0A7V4X9Q3-F1
#
_cell.length_a   1.000
_cell.length_b   1.000
_cell.length_c   1.000
_cell.angle_alpha   90.00
_cell.angle_beta   90.00
_cell.angle_gamma   90.00
#
_symmetry.space_group_name_H-M   'P 1'
#
loop_
_entity.id
_entity.type
_entity.pdbx_description
1 polymer ?
#
loop_
_entity_poly.entity_id
_entity_poly.type
_entity_poly.pdbx_seq_one_letter_code
_entity_poly.pdbx_strand_id
1 'polypeptide(L)'
;MSNKTKGILDGRKCKAFTLIELLIVIVIIGILAGLVVFSVRSAIIKARDAQAKNAVREVKTAVETWLAENSGRSLVDEFGNGRVIDVKMGTFADSQGNSLLNHNPIDGQGKAVTLKVMSGNQYRIEGKTAGEPNKCWVATNISSIGDNLGGNAYQCQN
;
A
#
# COMPACT_ATOMS: atom_id res chain seq x y z
N MET A 1 35.77 60.98 -49.27
CA MET A 1 35.66 59.50 -49.31
C MET A 1 35.48 59.02 -47.87
N SER A 2 34.24 58.90 -47.37
CA SER A 2 33.41 57.67 -47.41
C SER A 2 34.11 56.44 -46.80
N ASN A 3 33.74 56.09 -45.56
CA ASN A 3 33.30 54.72 -45.30
C ASN A 3 32.30 54.65 -44.12
N LYS A 4 31.07 54.24 -44.44
CA LYS A 4 30.07 53.68 -43.51
C LYS A 4 30.57 52.26 -43.11
N THR A 5 30.15 51.58 -42.04
CA THR A 5 28.81 51.02 -41.83
C THR A 5 28.74 50.25 -40.51
N LYS A 6 27.70 50.56 -39.74
CA LYS A 6 26.72 49.62 -39.14
C LYS A 6 27.23 48.61 -38.09
N GLY A 7 27.23 49.06 -36.84
CA GLY A 7 27.04 48.16 -35.70
C GLY A 7 25.62 47.59 -35.69
N ILE A 8 25.53 46.27 -35.86
CA ILE A 8 24.32 45.47 -35.63
C ILE A 8 24.06 45.46 -34.13
N LEU A 9 23.17 46.33 -33.67
CA LEU A 9 22.52 46.18 -32.37
C LEU A 9 21.07 45.79 -32.64
N ASP A 10 20.91 44.48 -32.77
CA ASP A 10 19.64 43.77 -32.90
C ASP A 10 18.71 44.18 -31.75
N GLY A 11 17.58 44.81 -32.10
CA GLY A 11 16.56 45.33 -31.20
C GLY A 11 15.75 44.22 -30.53
N ARG A 12 16.41 43.36 -29.74
CA ARG A 12 15.73 42.42 -28.87
C ARG A 12 15.06 43.19 -27.74
N LYS A 13 13.77 43.45 -27.91
CA LYS A 13 12.88 43.93 -26.84
C LYS A 13 12.92 42.90 -25.71
N CYS A 14 13.76 43.12 -24.71
CA CYS A 14 13.68 42.40 -23.44
C CYS A 14 12.33 42.75 -22.80
N LYS A 15 11.35 41.87 -22.95
CA LYS A 15 10.10 41.94 -22.20
C LYS A 15 10.43 41.74 -20.73
N ALA A 16 10.44 42.83 -19.96
CA ALA A 16 10.47 42.75 -18.51
C ALA A 16 9.08 42.30 -18.03
N PHE A 17 9.03 41.23 -17.25
CA PHE A 17 7.80 40.82 -16.56
C PHE A 17 7.39 41.89 -15.57
N THR A 18 6.10 42.19 -15.51
CA THR A 18 5.59 43.13 -14.51
C THR A 18 5.54 42.46 -13.13
N LEU A 19 5.82 43.21 -12.06
CA LEU A 19 5.71 42.70 -10.68
C LEU A 19 4.30 42.20 -10.38
N ILE A 20 3.28 42.80 -10.99
CA ILE A 20 1.88 42.41 -10.83
C ILE A 20 1.56 41.06 -11.50
N GLU A 21 2.16 40.77 -12.67
CA GLU A 21 2.03 39.46 -13.32
C GLU A 21 2.60 38.36 -12.44
N LEU A 22 3.73 38.59 -11.78
CA LEU A 22 4.31 37.59 -10.89
C LEU A 22 3.51 37.47 -9.58
N LEU A 23 2.99 38.58 -9.06
CA LEU A 23 2.18 38.61 -7.84
C LEU A 23 0.87 37.85 -8.00
N ILE A 24 0.13 38.04 -9.09
CA ILE A 24 -1.14 37.32 -9.29
C ILE A 24 -0.92 35.81 -9.47
N VAL A 25 0.19 35.41 -10.09
CA VAL A 25 0.53 34.00 -10.31
C VAL A 25 0.76 33.28 -9.00
N ILE A 26 1.56 33.85 -8.08
CA ILE A 26 1.79 33.21 -6.78
C ILE A 26 0.52 33.18 -5.91
N VAL A 27 -0.37 34.17 -6.05
CA VAL A 27 -1.67 34.18 -5.37
C VAL A 27 -2.55 33.03 -5.88
N ILE A 28 -2.66 32.84 -7.21
CA ILE A 28 -3.43 31.75 -7.79
C ILE A 28 -2.83 30.38 -7.42
N ILE A 29 -1.50 30.23 -7.50
CA ILE A 29 -0.81 29.00 -7.08
C ILE A 29 -1.08 28.72 -5.60
N GLY A 30 -1.06 29.73 -4.73
CA GLY A 30 -1.38 29.57 -3.30
C GLY A 30 -2.79 29.06 -3.05
N ILE A 31 -3.79 29.59 -3.76
CA ILE A 31 -5.19 29.13 -3.66
C ILE A 31 -5.32 27.67 -4.13
N LEU A 32 -4.76 27.35 -5.29
CA LEU A 32 -4.81 26.00 -5.85
C LEU A 32 -4.07 24.98 -4.97
N ALA A 33 -2.89 25.34 -4.46
CA ALA A 33 -2.10 24.50 -3.56
C ALA A 33 -2.87 24.18 -2.28
N GLY A 34 -3.60 25.14 -1.70
CA GLY A 34 -4.40 24.94 -0.50
C GLY A 34 -5.49 23.86 -0.65
N LEU A 35 -6.17 23.82 -1.81
CA LEU A 35 -7.24 22.84 -2.08
C LEU A 35 -6.69 21.42 -2.30
N VAL A 36 -5.53 21.29 -2.94
CA VAL A 36 -4.93 20.00 -3.31
C VAL A 36 -4.48 19.18 -2.10
N VAL A 37 -4.05 19.81 -1.00
CA VAL A 37 -3.50 19.10 0.17
C VAL A 37 -4.50 18.13 0.79
N PHE A 38 -5.78 18.52 0.92
CA PHE A 38 -6.80 17.68 1.56
C PHE A 38 -7.23 16.50 0.68
N SER A 39 -7.33 16.72 -0.63
CA SER A 39 -7.73 15.67 -1.58
C SER A 39 -6.64 14.59 -1.72
N VAL A 40 -5.37 15.00 -1.78
CA VAL A 40 -4.23 14.08 -1.90
C VAL A 40 -4.08 13.21 -0.66
N ARG A 41 -4.23 13.77 0.55
CA ARG A 41 -4.17 12.99 1.81
C ARG A 41 -5.22 11.87 1.83
N SER A 42 -6.45 12.18 1.44
CA SER A 42 -7.54 11.20 1.38
C SER A 42 -7.28 10.12 0.31
N ALA A 43 -6.73 10.51 -0.84
CA ALA A 43 -6.37 9.57 -1.91
C ALA A 43 -5.26 8.59 -1.47
N ILE A 44 -4.23 9.08 -0.76
CA ILE A 44 -3.14 8.25 -0.25
C ILE A 44 -3.65 7.22 0.76
N ILE A 45 -4.55 7.62 1.67
CA ILE A 45 -5.16 6.71 2.65
C ILE A 45 -5.92 5.59 1.92
N LYS A 46 -6.76 5.93 0.95
CA LYS A 46 -7.50 4.93 0.15
C LYS A 46 -6.57 4.01 -0.64
N ALA A 47 -5.49 4.54 -1.20
CA ALA A 47 -4.50 3.74 -1.93
C ALA A 47 -3.80 2.72 -1.01
N ARG A 48 -3.39 3.15 0.19
CA ARG A 48 -2.79 2.28 1.21
C ARG A 48 -3.77 1.23 1.73
N ASP A 49 -5.04 1.58 1.86
CA ASP A 49 -6.07 0.61 2.26
C ASP A 49 -6.32 -0.46 1.19
N ALA A 50 -6.38 -0.05 -0.08
CA ALA A 50 -6.44 -0.98 -1.21
C ALA A 50 -5.20 -1.89 -1.27
N GLN A 51 -4.03 -1.35 -0.99
CA GLN A 51 -2.79 -2.12 -0.86
C GLN A 51 -2.89 -3.15 0.27
N ALA A 52 -3.40 -2.77 1.45
CA ALA A 52 -3.59 -3.67 2.58
C ALA A 52 -4.50 -4.85 2.24
N LYS A 53 -5.62 -4.56 1.55
CA LYS A 53 -6.55 -5.59 1.08
C LYS A 53 -5.89 -6.56 0.10
N ASN A 54 -5.07 -6.04 -0.82
CA ASN A 54 -4.31 -6.86 -1.77
C ASN A 54 -3.26 -7.72 -1.07
N ALA A 55 -2.57 -7.17 -0.07
CA ALA A 55 -1.59 -7.90 0.73
C ALA A 55 -2.24 -9.11 1.45
N VAL A 56 -3.40 -8.91 2.09
CA VAL A 56 -4.17 -10.01 2.70
C VAL A 56 -4.59 -11.06 1.65
N ARG A 57 -4.97 -10.63 0.44
CA ARG A 57 -5.34 -11.51 -0.67
C ARG A 57 -4.19 -12.36 -1.16
N GLU A 58 -3.01 -11.76 -1.28
CA GLU A 58 -1.80 -12.43 -1.72
C GLU A 58 -1.41 -13.53 -0.74
N VAL A 59 -1.38 -13.22 0.57
CA VAL A 59 -1.10 -14.21 1.61
C VAL A 59 -2.13 -15.35 1.57
N LYS A 60 -3.42 -15.03 1.39
CA LYS A 60 -4.46 -16.06 1.27
C LYS A 60 -4.19 -16.98 0.08
N THR A 61 -3.86 -16.40 -1.07
CA THR A 61 -3.56 -17.15 -2.29
C THR A 61 -2.34 -18.04 -2.08
N ALA A 62 -1.27 -17.54 -1.44
CA ALA A 62 -0.07 -18.32 -1.15
C ALA A 62 -0.35 -19.50 -0.21
N VAL A 63 -1.15 -19.30 0.85
CA VAL A 63 -1.58 -20.37 1.75
C VAL A 63 -2.40 -21.43 1.01
N GLU A 64 -3.34 -21.01 0.16
CA GLU A 64 -4.19 -21.91 -0.61
C GLU A 64 -3.39 -22.72 -1.64
N THR A 65 -2.45 -22.08 -2.34
CA THR A 65 -1.53 -22.74 -3.28
C THR A 65 -0.67 -23.78 -2.56
N TRP A 66 -0.08 -23.41 -1.41
CA TRP A 66 0.74 -24.34 -0.64
C TRP A 66 -0.06 -25.57 -0.15
N LEU A 67 -1.29 -25.35 0.34
CA LEU A 67 -2.19 -26.42 0.75
C LEU A 67 -2.59 -27.34 -0.41
N ALA A 68 -2.75 -26.79 -1.61
CA ALA A 68 -3.05 -27.57 -2.81
C ALA A 68 -1.86 -28.43 -3.25
N GLU A 69 -0.64 -27.92 -3.15
CA GLU A 69 0.60 -28.64 -3.51
C GLU A 69 1.00 -29.69 -2.47
N ASN A 70 0.67 -29.47 -1.20
CA ASN A 70 1.08 -30.32 -0.08
C ASN A 70 -0.09 -31.16 0.45
N SER A 71 -0.78 -31.88 -0.44
CA SER A 71 -1.90 -32.74 -0.07
C SER A 71 -1.49 -33.77 0.99
N GLY A 72 -2.08 -33.68 2.19
CA GLY A 72 -1.77 -34.56 3.34
C GLY A 72 -0.90 -33.91 4.44
N ARG A 73 -0.36 -32.71 4.23
CA ARG A 73 0.28 -31.91 5.29
C ARG A 73 -0.71 -30.87 5.82
N SER A 74 -0.61 -30.56 7.11
CA SER A 74 -1.45 -29.53 7.72
C SER A 74 -0.68 -28.24 7.99
N LEU A 75 -1.37 -27.09 7.97
CA LEU A 75 -0.75 -25.81 8.34
C LEU A 75 -0.21 -25.84 9.77
N VAL A 76 -0.85 -26.57 10.69
CA VAL A 76 -0.34 -26.72 12.05
C VAL A 76 0.98 -27.49 12.11
N ASP A 77 1.25 -28.41 11.19
CA ASP A 77 2.49 -29.18 11.17
C ASP A 77 3.66 -28.34 10.63
N GLU A 78 3.37 -27.46 9.68
CA GLU A 78 4.35 -26.56 9.07
C GLU A 78 4.62 -25.32 9.93
N PHE A 79 3.56 -24.71 10.46
CA PHE A 79 3.63 -23.39 11.09
C PHE A 79 3.33 -23.40 12.58
N GLY A 80 2.88 -24.51 13.16
CA GLY A 80 2.51 -24.61 14.57
C GLY A 80 1.09 -24.12 14.87
N ASN A 81 0.40 -24.81 15.77
CA ASN A 81 -0.95 -24.45 16.20
C ASN A 81 -0.95 -23.20 17.10
N GLY A 82 -1.82 -22.23 16.79
CA GLY A 82 -2.00 -21.01 17.56
C GLY A 82 -0.93 -19.95 17.35
N ARG A 83 0.08 -20.20 16.50
CA ARG A 83 1.16 -19.25 16.24
C ARG A 83 0.66 -18.08 15.39
N VAL A 84 1.05 -16.87 15.79
CA VAL A 84 0.89 -15.64 15.00
C VAL A 84 2.22 -15.34 14.32
N ILE A 85 2.19 -15.17 13.01
CA ILE A 85 3.36 -15.01 12.15
C ILE A 85 3.23 -13.67 11.43
N ASP A 86 4.23 -12.81 11.59
CA ASP A 86 4.39 -11.65 10.73
C ASP A 86 4.81 -12.13 9.34
N VAL A 87 3.94 -11.99 8.35
CA VAL A 87 4.18 -12.52 7.02
C VAL A 87 5.19 -11.64 6.28
N LYS A 88 6.41 -12.16 6.14
CA LYS A 88 7.52 -11.58 5.37
C LYS A 88 8.20 -12.69 4.58
N MET A 89 8.94 -12.33 3.53
CA MET A 89 9.81 -13.26 2.83
C MET A 89 10.73 -13.98 3.83
N GLY A 90 10.83 -15.30 3.69
CA GLY A 90 11.62 -16.17 4.55
C GLY A 90 10.98 -16.52 5.91
N THR A 91 10.09 -15.69 6.46
CA THR A 91 9.33 -16.04 7.70
C THR A 91 8.07 -16.85 7.40
N PHE A 92 7.48 -16.63 6.23
CA PHE A 92 6.43 -17.47 5.67
C PHE A 92 7.05 -18.32 4.56
N ALA A 93 7.59 -19.46 4.99
CA ALA A 93 8.35 -20.39 4.18
C ALA A 93 7.88 -21.83 4.45
N ASP A 94 8.12 -22.72 3.50
CA ASP A 94 7.89 -24.16 3.68
C ASP A 94 8.95 -24.81 4.60
N SER A 95 8.80 -26.11 4.87
CA SER A 95 9.73 -26.87 5.73
C SER A 95 11.15 -26.98 5.17
N GLN A 96 11.33 -26.65 3.89
CA GLN A 96 12.63 -26.64 3.22
C GLN A 96 13.27 -25.25 3.26
N GLY A 97 12.56 -24.26 3.80
CA GLY A 97 13.00 -22.87 3.89
C GLY A 97 12.74 -22.04 2.64
N ASN A 98 11.98 -22.54 1.66
CA ASN A 98 11.60 -21.76 0.48
C ASN A 98 10.50 -20.78 0.84
N SER A 99 10.72 -19.50 0.51
CA SER A 99 9.73 -18.45 0.74
C SER A 99 8.47 -18.71 -0.09
N LEU A 100 7.31 -18.65 0.55
CA LEU A 100 6.00 -18.80 -0.11
C LEU A 100 5.51 -17.51 -0.78
N LEU A 101 6.28 -16.43 -0.63
CA LEU A 101 6.00 -15.11 -1.17
C LEU A 101 7.24 -14.52 -1.83
N ASN A 102 7.01 -13.71 -2.86
CA ASN A 102 8.07 -13.04 -3.65
C ASN A 102 8.35 -11.61 -3.19
N HIS A 103 7.54 -11.05 -2.29
CA HIS A 103 7.78 -9.77 -1.64
C HIS A 103 7.14 -9.74 -0.24
N ASN A 104 7.42 -8.69 0.54
CA ASN A 104 6.85 -8.53 1.87
C ASN A 104 5.47 -7.85 1.77
N PRO A 105 4.36 -8.57 2.03
CA PRO A 105 3.04 -7.97 2.06
C PRO A 105 2.94 -6.98 3.22
N ILE A 106 2.58 -5.74 2.92
CA ILE A 106 2.38 -4.70 3.92
C ILE A 106 0.92 -4.27 4.02
N ASP A 107 0.48 -4.01 5.24
CA ASP A 107 -0.84 -3.50 5.54
C ASP A 107 -0.95 -1.98 5.32
N GLY A 108 -2.12 -1.42 5.61
CA GLY A 108 -2.41 0.00 5.40
C GLY A 108 -1.62 0.91 6.35
N GLN A 109 -1.05 0.36 7.42
CA GLN A 109 -0.17 1.06 8.36
C GLN A 109 1.31 0.92 7.98
N GLY A 110 1.65 0.08 7.00
CA GLY A 110 3.03 -0.20 6.57
C GLY A 110 3.72 -1.28 7.40
N LYS A 111 2.96 -2.08 8.15
CA LYS A 111 3.45 -3.25 8.90
C LYS A 111 3.20 -4.53 8.12
N ALA A 112 3.86 -5.62 8.52
CA ALA A 112 3.57 -6.92 7.94
C ALA A 112 2.14 -7.36 8.26
N VAL A 113 1.49 -8.01 7.31
CA VAL A 113 0.24 -8.72 7.52
C VAL A 113 0.49 -9.89 8.47
N THR A 114 -0.43 -10.18 9.38
CA THR A 114 -0.29 -11.30 10.32
C THR A 114 -1.06 -12.52 9.82
N LEU A 115 -0.46 -13.71 9.98
CA LEU A 115 -1.09 -15.01 9.75
C LEU A 115 -1.15 -15.74 11.08
N LYS A 116 -2.36 -16.08 11.52
CA LYS A 116 -2.60 -16.95 12.67
C LYS A 116 -3.08 -18.31 12.19
N VAL A 117 -2.29 -19.33 12.47
CA VAL A 117 -2.66 -20.72 12.20
C VAL A 117 -3.45 -21.24 13.40
N MET A 118 -4.62 -21.81 13.12
CA MET A 118 -5.52 -22.41 14.09
C MET A 118 -5.53 -23.94 13.88
N SER A 119 -6.42 -24.66 14.55
CA SER A 119 -6.45 -26.13 14.47
C SER A 119 -6.60 -26.64 13.01
N GLY A 120 -5.75 -27.60 12.63
CA GLY A 120 -5.74 -28.20 11.30
C GLY A 120 -5.33 -27.20 10.20
N ASN A 121 -6.17 -27.08 9.17
CA ASN A 121 -5.94 -26.16 8.04
C ASN A 121 -6.68 -24.83 8.19
N GLN A 122 -7.18 -24.53 9.39
CA GLN A 122 -7.83 -23.27 9.66
C GLN A 122 -6.79 -22.17 9.86
N TYR A 123 -6.96 -21.05 9.17
CA TYR A 123 -6.08 -19.88 9.31
C TYR A 123 -6.89 -18.59 9.29
N ARG A 124 -6.29 -17.56 9.89
CA ARG A 124 -6.77 -16.18 9.86
C ARG A 124 -5.63 -15.28 9.45
N ILE A 125 -5.87 -14.47 8.43
CA ILE A 125 -4.94 -13.44 7.96
C ILE A 125 -5.54 -12.09 8.32
N GLU A 126 -4.73 -11.19 8.85
CA GLU A 126 -5.15 -9.84 9.25
C GLU A 126 -4.15 -8.77 8.80
N GLY A 127 -4.65 -7.70 8.21
CA GLY A 127 -3.88 -6.48 7.92
C GLY A 127 -4.65 -5.23 8.33
N LYS A 128 -4.03 -4.29 9.05
CA LYS A 128 -4.70 -3.05 9.46
C LYS A 128 -4.99 -2.14 8.27
N THR A 129 -6.09 -1.40 8.34
CA THR A 129 -6.44 -0.39 7.32
C THR A 129 -5.62 0.89 7.49
N ALA A 130 -5.53 1.68 6.43
CA ALA A 130 -4.85 2.96 6.47
C ALA A 130 -5.74 4.03 7.13
N GLY A 131 -5.18 4.81 8.05
CA GLY A 131 -5.87 5.94 8.69
C GLY A 131 -6.91 5.56 9.76
N GLU A 132 -7.30 4.28 9.86
CA GLU A 132 -8.27 3.81 10.85
C GLU A 132 -7.69 2.62 11.67
N PRO A 133 -7.15 2.86 12.89
CA PRO A 133 -6.43 1.83 13.64
C PRO A 133 -7.30 0.66 14.10
N ASN A 134 -8.61 0.90 14.26
CA ASN A 134 -9.57 -0.11 14.71
C ASN A 134 -10.25 -0.85 13.55
N LYS A 135 -9.82 -0.62 12.30
CA LYS A 135 -10.30 -1.35 11.13
C LYS A 135 -9.17 -2.19 10.54
N CYS A 136 -9.51 -3.41 10.12
CA CYS A 136 -8.60 -4.32 9.42
C CYS A 136 -9.35 -5.07 8.33
N TRP A 137 -8.56 -5.56 7.37
CA TRP A 137 -8.94 -6.59 6.43
C TRP A 137 -8.63 -7.94 7.04
N VAL A 138 -9.62 -8.83 7.02
CA VAL A 138 -9.49 -10.19 7.52
C VAL A 138 -9.89 -11.19 6.44
N ALA A 139 -9.11 -12.25 6.34
CA ALA A 139 -9.42 -13.40 5.51
C ALA A 139 -9.23 -14.70 6.29
N THR A 140 -10.12 -15.66 6.07
CA THR A 140 -10.00 -17.00 6.66
C THR A 140 -10.16 -18.07 5.59
N ASN A 141 -9.94 -19.33 5.99
CA ASN A 141 -10.20 -20.50 5.15
C ASN A 141 -11.68 -20.60 4.71
N ILE A 142 -12.63 -20.15 5.52
CA ILE A 142 -14.09 -20.30 5.27
C ILE A 142 -14.80 -19.01 4.86
N SER A 143 -14.09 -17.88 4.85
CA SER A 143 -14.69 -16.58 4.53
C SER A 143 -13.94 -15.85 3.41
N SER A 144 -14.69 -15.12 2.59
CA SER A 144 -14.11 -14.15 1.66
C SER A 144 -13.44 -13.02 2.44
N ILE A 145 -12.50 -12.33 1.80
CA ILE A 145 -11.83 -11.15 2.37
C ILE A 145 -12.90 -10.11 2.70
N GLY A 146 -12.95 -9.69 3.96
CA GLY A 146 -13.88 -8.69 4.45
C GLY A 146 -13.22 -7.77 5.46
N ASP A 147 -13.88 -6.67 5.75
CA ASP A 147 -13.49 -5.74 6.79
C ASP A 147 -14.33 -5.97 8.06
N ASN A 148 -13.95 -5.33 9.17
CA ASN A 148 -14.64 -5.40 10.47
C ASN A 148 -16.14 -5.10 10.45
N LEU A 149 -16.69 -4.63 9.33
CA LEU A 149 -18.11 -4.33 9.13
C LEU A 149 -18.92 -5.58 8.77
N GLY A 150 -18.27 -6.69 8.37
CA GLY A 150 -18.92 -7.96 8.02
C GLY A 150 -19.34 -8.83 9.21
N GLY A 151 -19.35 -8.30 10.44
CA GLY A 151 -19.70 -9.02 11.67
C GLY A 151 -18.51 -9.58 12.47
N ASN A 152 -18.78 -10.46 13.44
CA ASN A 152 -17.79 -10.93 14.42
C ASN A 152 -16.60 -11.70 13.79
N ALA A 153 -16.81 -12.33 12.62
CA ALA A 153 -15.77 -13.07 11.92
C ALA A 153 -14.61 -12.20 11.45
N TYR A 154 -14.84 -10.89 11.27
CA TYR A 154 -13.86 -9.97 10.70
C TYR A 154 -13.15 -9.10 11.72
N GLN A 155 -13.57 -9.08 12.99
CA GLN A 155 -13.01 -8.20 14.03
C GLN A 155 -11.48 -8.30 14.17
N CYS A 156 -10.77 -7.17 14.25
CA CYS A 156 -9.33 -7.17 14.44
C CYS A 156 -8.93 -7.86 15.74
N GLN A 157 -7.91 -8.71 15.66
CA GLN A 157 -7.21 -9.24 16.82
C GLN A 157 -5.97 -8.38 17.06
N ASN A 158 -5.63 -8.19 18.34
CA ASN A 158 -4.41 -7.49 18.76
C ASN A 158 -3.22 -8.44 18.75
#